data_AF-A0A7W0ZUB5-F1
#
_entry.id   AF-A0A7W0ZUB5-F1
#
_cell.length_a   1.000
_cell.length_b   1.000
_cell.length_c   1.000
_cell.angle_alpha   90.00
_cell.angle_beta   90.00
_cell.angle_gamma   90.00
#
_symmetry.space_group_name_H-M   'P 1'
#
loop_
_entity.id
_entity.type
_entity.pdbx_description
1 polymer ?
#
loop_
_entity_poly.entity_id
_entity_poly.type
_entity_poly.pdbx_seq_one_letter_code
_entity_poly.pdbx_strand_id
1 'polypeptide(L)'
;MLTARRILSIAVLLGISSGVALAQIPPRGAPAPTPVPERPAVSPLVGATEVVKLTTPTGFIDDVVAAEAGRLAYVVADTASKAELHVYNHATKQEHVVDLAAVTLHPVALTLVGQRAFVVGRTEDGNQIAALVEIVARGKKPAGTIVYKVGPANAITVIMRDGKQRVALHKAVSSSTGTRHDVEVVAIETGRRVGVARPFELDSADKNAKLDLKINHWSDGMT
;
A
#
# COMPACT_ATOMS: atom_id res chain seq x y z
N MET A 1 42.70 -6.50 -29.04
CA MET A 1 42.52 -6.86 -27.62
C MET A 1 41.40 -7.89 -27.54
N LEU A 2 41.76 -9.15 -27.31
CA LEU A 2 40.88 -10.31 -27.29
C LEU A 2 40.43 -10.56 -25.84
N THR A 3 39.13 -10.50 -25.55
CA THR A 3 38.60 -10.74 -24.20
C THR A 3 38.01 -12.16 -24.12
N ALA A 4 38.65 -13.02 -23.34
CA ALA A 4 38.30 -14.42 -23.15
C ALA A 4 36.97 -14.58 -22.39
N ARG A 5 36.06 -15.40 -22.92
CA ARG A 5 34.85 -15.88 -22.24
C ARG A 5 35.19 -17.07 -21.35
N ARG A 6 34.92 -16.96 -20.05
CA ARG A 6 34.92 -18.11 -19.12
C ARG A 6 33.54 -18.75 -19.11
N ILE A 7 33.50 -20.05 -19.39
CA ILE A 7 32.34 -20.93 -19.24
C ILE A 7 32.39 -21.49 -17.82
N LEU A 8 31.32 -21.30 -17.04
CA LEU A 8 31.16 -21.86 -15.69
C LEU A 8 30.21 -23.06 -15.80
N SER A 9 30.70 -24.25 -15.51
CA SER A 9 29.90 -25.48 -15.43
C SER A 9 29.30 -25.61 -14.03
N ILE A 10 27.97 -25.75 -13.94
CA ILE A 10 27.25 -26.04 -12.70
C ILE A 10 26.98 -27.55 -12.65
N ALA A 11 27.49 -28.21 -11.61
CA ALA A 11 27.18 -29.60 -11.29
C ALA A 11 25.86 -29.67 -10.49
N VAL A 12 24.92 -30.48 -10.96
CA VAL A 12 23.65 -30.77 -10.28
C VAL A 12 23.84 -32.02 -9.42
N LEU A 13 23.74 -31.86 -8.10
CA LEU A 13 23.76 -32.98 -7.14
C LEU A 13 22.32 -33.49 -6.94
N LEU A 14 22.04 -34.71 -7.40
CA LEU A 14 20.78 -35.42 -7.14
C LEU A 14 20.84 -36.07 -5.75
N GLY A 15 20.13 -35.48 -4.78
CA GLY A 15 19.91 -36.07 -3.47
C GLY A 15 18.73 -37.05 -3.50
N ILE A 16 19.00 -38.31 -3.16
CA ILE A 16 18.00 -39.38 -3.03
C ILE A 16 17.36 -39.25 -1.64
N SER A 17 16.09 -38.86 -1.55
CA SER A 17 15.36 -38.85 -0.27
C SER A 17 14.72 -40.20 0.00
N SER A 18 15.08 -40.85 1.11
CA SER A 18 14.42 -42.04 1.64
C SER A 18 13.10 -41.65 2.30
N GLY A 19 11.98 -42.06 1.71
CA GLY A 19 10.63 -41.80 2.24
C GLY A 19 10.27 -42.76 3.37
N VAL A 20 9.92 -42.22 4.53
CA VAL A 20 9.25 -42.95 5.62
C VAL A 20 7.75 -42.89 5.37
N ALA A 21 7.11 -44.03 5.13
CA ALA A 21 5.67 -44.14 4.97
C ALA A 21 4.99 -44.02 6.35
N LEU A 22 4.43 -42.84 6.64
CA LEU A 22 3.52 -42.65 7.77
C LEU A 22 2.12 -43.12 7.38
N ALA A 23 1.51 -43.96 8.22
CA ALA A 23 0.15 -44.43 8.05
C ALA A 23 -0.84 -43.25 8.04
N GLN A 24 -1.58 -43.09 6.94
CA GLN A 24 -2.62 -42.09 6.79
C GLN A 24 -3.82 -42.44 7.69
N ILE A 25 -4.08 -41.62 8.69
CA ILE A 25 -5.33 -41.64 9.45
C ILE A 25 -6.45 -41.17 8.49
N PRO A 26 -7.60 -41.87 8.41
CA PRO A 26 -8.69 -41.47 7.53
C PRO A 26 -9.18 -40.06 7.91
N PRO A 27 -9.42 -39.17 6.92
CA PRO A 27 -9.91 -37.82 7.19
C PRO A 27 -11.27 -37.89 7.88
N ARG A 28 -11.35 -37.36 9.09
CA ARG A 28 -12.60 -37.17 9.83
C ARG A 28 -13.50 -36.27 8.97
N GLY A 29 -14.67 -36.77 8.57
CA GLY A 29 -15.59 -36.04 7.69
C GLY A 29 -15.85 -34.64 8.22
N ALA A 30 -15.56 -33.63 7.39
CA ALA A 30 -15.80 -32.24 7.76
C ALA A 30 -17.31 -32.04 8.02
N PRO A 31 -17.69 -31.34 9.11
CA PRO A 31 -19.09 -31.03 9.35
C PRO A 31 -19.66 -30.24 8.17
N ALA A 32 -20.91 -30.52 7.82
CA ALA A 32 -21.61 -29.79 6.76
C ALA A 32 -21.59 -28.29 7.07
N PRO A 33 -21.34 -27.42 6.06
CA PRO A 33 -21.32 -25.98 6.28
C PRO A 33 -22.69 -25.52 6.80
N THR A 34 -22.67 -24.87 7.96
CA THR A 34 -23.88 -24.27 8.54
C THR A 34 -24.41 -23.21 7.56
N PRO A 35 -25.72 -23.19 7.25
CA PRO A 35 -26.29 -22.17 6.36
C PRO A 35 -26.00 -20.77 6.92
N VAL A 36 -25.37 -19.93 6.10
CA VAL A 36 -25.07 -18.54 6.44
C VAL A 36 -26.40 -17.77 6.42
N PRO A 37 -26.80 -17.11 7.53
CA PRO A 37 -28.03 -16.33 7.55
C PRO A 37 -28.01 -15.23 6.48
N GLU A 38 -29.14 -15.06 5.78
CA GLU A 38 -29.27 -14.01 4.76
C GLU A 38 -29.04 -12.63 5.39
N ARG A 39 -28.17 -11.83 4.76
CA ARG A 39 -27.93 -10.45 5.21
C ARG A 39 -29.21 -9.64 5.04
N PRO A 40 -29.66 -8.86 6.05
CA PRO A 40 -30.82 -7.98 5.92
C PRO A 40 -30.69 -7.09 4.69
N ALA A 41 -31.78 -6.95 3.92
CA ALA A 41 -31.82 -6.04 2.79
C ALA A 41 -31.56 -4.60 3.26
N VAL A 42 -30.55 -3.94 2.68
CA VAL A 42 -30.25 -2.54 2.97
C VAL A 42 -31.34 -1.68 2.35
N SER A 43 -31.91 -0.75 3.10
CA SER A 43 -32.91 0.19 2.57
C SER A 43 -32.32 0.96 1.38
N PRO A 44 -33.09 1.17 0.30
CA PRO A 44 -32.63 1.97 -0.83
C PRO A 44 -32.23 3.38 -0.38
N LEU A 45 -31.11 3.88 -0.89
CA LEU A 45 -30.71 5.27 -0.67
C LEU A 45 -31.69 6.20 -1.41
N VAL A 46 -32.46 6.98 -0.67
CA VAL A 46 -33.41 7.94 -1.25
C VAL A 46 -32.63 9.12 -1.84
N GLY A 47 -32.88 9.44 -3.11
CA GLY A 47 -32.21 10.54 -3.80
C GLY A 47 -30.84 10.20 -4.39
N ALA A 48 -30.38 8.96 -4.26
CA ALA A 48 -29.19 8.46 -4.96
C ALA A 48 -29.60 7.55 -6.11
N THR A 49 -28.90 7.66 -7.25
CA THR A 49 -29.05 6.72 -8.37
C THR A 49 -27.84 5.79 -8.38
N GLU A 50 -28.09 4.48 -8.42
CA GLU A 50 -27.03 3.50 -8.65
C GLU A 50 -26.43 3.72 -10.04
N VAL A 51 -25.17 4.16 -10.10
CA VAL A 51 -24.47 4.43 -11.37
C VAL A 51 -23.82 3.17 -11.92
N VAL A 52 -23.33 2.31 -11.04
CA VAL A 52 -22.69 1.04 -11.37
C VAL A 52 -22.70 0.12 -10.14
N LYS A 53 -22.92 -1.17 -10.37
CA LYS A 53 -22.71 -2.23 -9.38
C LYS A 53 -21.40 -2.95 -9.66
N LEU A 54 -20.46 -2.90 -8.72
CA LEU A 54 -19.17 -3.57 -8.83
C LEU A 54 -19.18 -4.82 -7.96
N THR A 55 -18.78 -5.95 -8.55
CA THR A 55 -18.64 -7.24 -7.86
C THR A 55 -17.27 -7.81 -8.16
N THR A 56 -16.53 -8.20 -7.12
CA THR A 56 -15.22 -8.84 -7.28
C THR A 56 -15.38 -10.36 -7.26
N PRO A 57 -14.74 -11.10 -8.18
CA PRO A 57 -14.82 -12.56 -8.20
C PRO A 57 -14.09 -13.20 -7.01
N THR A 58 -13.08 -12.51 -6.47
CA THR A 58 -12.30 -12.92 -5.30
C THR A 58 -11.84 -11.71 -4.49
N GLY A 59 -11.46 -11.93 -3.23
CA GLY A 59 -11.03 -10.89 -2.30
C GLY A 59 -12.17 -10.00 -1.80
N PHE A 60 -11.81 -8.97 -1.04
CA PHE A 60 -12.73 -7.93 -0.61
C PHE A 60 -12.31 -6.60 -1.22
N ILE A 61 -13.29 -5.76 -1.55
CA ILE A 61 -13.03 -4.34 -1.80
C ILE A 61 -12.65 -3.77 -0.44
N ASP A 62 -11.39 -3.34 -0.31
CA ASP A 62 -10.94 -2.66 0.88
C ASP A 62 -11.55 -1.24 0.93
N ASP A 63 -11.58 -0.60 2.10
CA ASP A 63 -12.19 0.74 2.29
C ASP A 63 -11.45 1.85 1.52
N VAL A 64 -10.39 1.50 0.80
CA VAL A 64 -9.53 2.38 0.04
C VAL A 64 -10.16 2.69 -1.32
N VAL A 65 -10.96 3.75 -1.35
CA VAL A 65 -11.63 4.27 -2.55
C VAL A 65 -11.21 5.70 -2.86
N ALA A 66 -11.02 6.02 -4.14
CA ALA A 66 -10.76 7.37 -4.62
C ALA A 66 -11.56 7.66 -5.90
N ALA A 67 -11.93 8.92 -6.13
CA ALA A 67 -12.61 9.33 -7.35
C ALA A 67 -12.01 10.63 -7.92
N GLU A 68 -11.83 10.67 -9.24
CA GLU A 68 -11.32 11.86 -9.95
C GLU A 68 -11.79 11.86 -11.41
N ALA A 69 -12.38 12.98 -11.85
CA ALA A 69 -12.72 13.24 -13.25
C ALA A 69 -13.51 12.08 -13.93
N GLY A 70 -14.55 11.58 -13.25
CA GLY A 70 -15.38 10.49 -13.78
C GLY A 70 -14.75 9.11 -13.72
N ARG A 71 -13.63 8.96 -13.01
CA ARG A 71 -13.03 7.65 -12.69
C ARG A 71 -13.24 7.34 -11.22
N LEU A 72 -13.55 6.08 -10.95
CA LEU A 72 -13.61 5.48 -9.62
C LEU A 72 -12.44 4.50 -9.51
N ALA A 73 -11.66 4.62 -8.46
CA ALA A 73 -10.56 3.71 -8.17
C ALA A 73 -10.76 3.07 -6.81
N TYR A 74 -10.51 1.77 -6.73
CA TYR A 74 -10.66 0.98 -5.51
C TYR A 74 -9.64 -0.15 -5.50
N VAL A 75 -9.33 -0.69 -4.33
CA VAL A 75 -8.36 -1.78 -4.20
C VAL A 75 -9.08 -3.06 -3.80
N VAL A 76 -8.70 -4.16 -4.46
CA VAL A 76 -9.12 -5.52 -4.14
C VAL A 76 -7.93 -6.25 -3.56
N ALA A 77 -7.98 -6.59 -2.28
CA ALA A 77 -6.88 -7.29 -1.61
C ALA A 77 -7.39 -8.47 -0.77
N ASP A 78 -6.52 -9.46 -0.60
CA ASP A 78 -6.75 -10.61 0.30
C ASP A 78 -5.82 -10.57 1.53
N THR A 79 -4.98 -9.54 1.66
CA THR A 79 -3.98 -9.35 2.71
C THR A 79 -2.90 -10.43 2.82
N ALA A 80 -2.84 -11.39 1.89
CA ALA A 80 -1.94 -12.53 1.94
C ALA A 80 -1.07 -12.66 0.68
N SER A 81 -1.65 -12.50 -0.50
CA SER A 81 -0.99 -12.75 -1.78
C SER A 81 -1.41 -11.81 -2.90
N LYS A 82 -2.54 -11.12 -2.73
CA LYS A 82 -3.20 -10.35 -3.76
C LYS A 82 -3.46 -8.94 -3.28
N ALA A 83 -3.06 -7.97 -4.11
CA ALA A 83 -3.52 -6.59 -4.04
C ALA A 83 -3.60 -6.03 -5.46
N GLU A 84 -4.79 -5.66 -5.90
CA GLU A 84 -5.05 -5.15 -7.25
C GLU A 84 -5.74 -3.78 -7.16
N LEU A 85 -5.20 -2.79 -7.85
CA LEU A 85 -5.87 -1.51 -8.07
C LEU A 85 -6.80 -1.64 -9.27
N HIS A 86 -8.08 -1.42 -9.04
CA HIS A 86 -9.11 -1.34 -10.06
C HIS A 86 -9.45 0.11 -10.34
N VAL A 87 -9.45 0.53 -11.61
CA VAL A 87 -9.84 1.88 -12.03
C VAL A 87 -10.92 1.80 -13.09
N TYR A 88 -12.14 2.10 -12.68
CA TYR A 88 -13.33 2.13 -13.53
C TYR A 88 -13.55 3.54 -14.09
N ASN A 89 -13.71 3.64 -15.41
CA ASN A 89 -14.06 4.88 -16.09
C ASN A 89 -15.56 4.92 -16.41
N HIS A 90 -16.27 5.90 -15.87
CA HIS A 90 -17.73 6.00 -16.02
C HIS A 90 -18.16 6.30 -17.46
N ALA A 91 -17.34 7.02 -18.24
CA ALA A 91 -17.66 7.41 -19.60
C ALA A 91 -17.50 6.24 -20.57
N THR A 92 -16.41 5.48 -20.45
CA THR A 92 -16.12 4.35 -21.36
C THR A 92 -16.67 3.02 -20.86
N LYS A 93 -17.10 2.96 -19.59
CA LYS A 93 -17.53 1.72 -18.91
C LYS A 93 -16.44 0.64 -18.88
N GLN A 94 -15.18 1.04 -19.03
CA GLN A 94 -14.02 0.15 -18.99
C GLN A 94 -13.35 0.20 -17.63
N GLU A 95 -12.77 -0.93 -17.26
CA GLU A 95 -12.00 -1.10 -16.04
C GLU A 95 -10.55 -1.48 -16.37
N HIS A 96 -9.61 -0.82 -15.69
CA HIS A 96 -8.20 -1.18 -15.72
C HIS A 96 -7.81 -1.81 -14.39
N VAL A 97 -7.06 -2.91 -14.46
CA VAL A 97 -6.56 -3.62 -13.29
C VAL A 97 -5.04 -3.54 -13.28
N VAL A 98 -4.48 -3.15 -12.13
CA VAL A 98 -3.05 -2.99 -11.90
C VAL A 98 -2.64 -3.80 -10.66
N ASP A 99 -1.66 -4.69 -10.81
CA ASP A 99 -1.08 -5.41 -9.69
C ASP A 99 -0.29 -4.46 -8.77
N LEU A 100 -0.63 -4.46 -7.48
CA LEU A 100 -0.01 -3.68 -6.43
C LEU A 100 0.88 -4.53 -5.50
N ALA A 101 0.97 -5.85 -5.69
CA ALA A 101 1.74 -6.73 -4.79
C ALA A 101 3.21 -6.31 -4.67
N ALA A 102 3.78 -5.73 -5.74
CA ALA A 102 5.13 -5.18 -5.72
C ALA A 102 5.27 -3.92 -4.82
N VAL A 103 4.17 -3.27 -4.42
CA VAL A 103 4.14 -2.11 -3.53
C VAL A 103 3.74 -2.53 -2.11
N THR A 104 2.59 -3.19 -1.97
CA THR A 104 2.00 -3.58 -0.68
C THR A 104 0.88 -4.61 -0.91
N LEU A 105 0.69 -5.50 0.07
CA LEU A 105 -0.48 -6.38 0.16
C LEU A 105 -1.56 -5.83 1.11
N HIS A 106 -1.27 -4.72 1.78
CA HIS A 106 -2.11 -4.10 2.80
C HIS A 106 -2.32 -2.60 2.47
N PRO A 107 -3.08 -2.29 1.41
CA PRO A 107 -3.40 -0.90 1.06
C PRO A 107 -4.11 -0.20 2.23
N VAL A 108 -3.84 1.08 2.44
CA VAL A 108 -4.45 1.90 3.51
C VAL A 108 -5.00 3.22 2.96
N ALA A 109 -4.39 3.77 1.90
CA ALA A 109 -4.90 4.98 1.26
C ALA A 109 -4.61 4.98 -0.24
N LEU A 110 -5.45 5.69 -0.98
CA LEU A 110 -5.36 5.84 -2.44
C LEU A 110 -5.67 7.27 -2.83
N THR A 111 -4.93 7.79 -3.80
CA THR A 111 -5.20 9.08 -4.43
C THR A 111 -4.94 8.98 -5.92
N LEU A 112 -5.91 9.39 -6.74
CA LEU A 112 -5.69 9.51 -8.18
C LEU A 112 -4.92 10.81 -8.48
N VAL A 113 -3.93 10.70 -9.38
CA VAL A 113 -3.05 11.79 -9.77
C VAL A 113 -2.95 11.79 -11.30
N GLY A 114 -3.98 12.30 -11.97
CA GLY A 114 -4.07 12.22 -13.43
C GLY A 114 -4.06 10.76 -13.90
N GLN A 115 -3.17 10.36 -14.80
CA GLN A 115 -3.09 8.97 -15.33
C GLN A 115 -2.37 7.98 -14.39
N ARG A 116 -2.20 8.34 -13.13
CA ARG A 116 -1.47 7.58 -12.11
C ARG A 116 -2.31 7.45 -10.85
N ALA A 117 -1.92 6.50 -10.01
CA ALA A 117 -2.43 6.36 -8.66
C ALA A 117 -1.28 6.44 -7.67
N PHE A 118 -1.46 7.21 -6.61
CA PHE A 118 -0.59 7.17 -5.45
C PHE A 118 -1.22 6.25 -4.41
N VAL A 119 -0.56 5.15 -4.11
CA VAL A 119 -1.03 4.11 -3.18
C VAL A 119 -0.16 4.14 -1.95
N VAL A 120 -0.78 4.19 -0.77
CA VAL A 120 -0.13 3.98 0.53
C VAL A 120 -0.60 2.65 1.07
N GLY A 121 0.30 1.84 1.60
CA GLY A 121 -0.03 0.63 2.34
C GLY A 121 0.93 0.38 3.48
N ARG A 122 0.73 -0.75 4.17
CA ARG A 122 1.59 -1.19 5.26
C ARG A 122 2.60 -2.23 4.78
N THR A 123 3.78 -2.21 5.40
CA THR A 123 4.78 -3.28 5.34
C THR A 123 4.48 -4.31 6.43
N GLU A 124 5.14 -5.47 6.37
CA GLU A 124 5.03 -6.52 7.41
C GLU A 124 5.40 -5.98 8.81
N ASP A 125 6.37 -5.07 8.89
CA ASP A 125 6.78 -4.40 10.14
C ASP A 125 5.78 -3.35 10.67
N GLY A 126 4.62 -3.18 10.03
CA GLY A 126 3.60 -2.19 10.41
C GLY A 126 3.88 -0.74 9.99
N ASN A 127 5.07 -0.45 9.46
CA ASN A 127 5.37 0.84 8.85
C ASN A 127 4.57 1.06 7.56
N GLN A 128 4.44 2.32 7.14
CA GLN A 128 3.83 2.67 5.87
C GLN A 128 4.87 2.78 4.74
N ILE A 129 4.48 2.29 3.58
CA ILE A 129 5.18 2.44 2.30
C ILE A 129 4.20 3.04 1.29
N ALA A 130 4.69 3.84 0.36
CA ALA A 130 3.86 4.39 -0.70
C ALA A 130 4.56 4.37 -2.05
N ALA A 131 3.76 4.34 -3.11
CA ALA A 131 4.25 4.36 -4.48
C ALA A 131 3.30 5.14 -5.40
N LEU A 132 3.88 5.81 -6.39
CA LEU A 132 3.13 6.31 -7.53
C LEU A 132 3.20 5.26 -8.65
N VAL A 133 2.06 4.76 -9.10
CA VAL A 133 1.95 3.72 -10.15
C VAL A 133 1.25 4.26 -11.39
N GLU A 134 1.72 3.88 -12.58
CA GLU A 134 1.04 4.18 -13.85
C GLU A 134 -0.22 3.31 -13.98
N ILE A 135 -1.40 3.91 -14.19
CA ILE A 135 -2.67 3.17 -14.34
C ILE A 135 -2.78 2.58 -15.76
N VAL A 136 -2.30 3.34 -16.75
CA VAL A 136 -2.33 2.99 -18.16
C VAL A 136 -0.92 2.94 -18.72
N ALA A 137 -0.71 2.14 -19.78
CA ALA A 137 0.58 2.10 -20.46
C ALA A 137 0.92 3.47 -21.05
N ARG A 138 2.19 3.89 -20.89
CA ARG A 138 2.69 5.17 -21.41
C ARG A 138 3.99 4.94 -22.18
N GLY A 139 3.88 4.94 -23.50
CA GLY A 139 5.01 4.63 -24.38
C GLY A 139 5.48 3.20 -24.16
N LYS A 140 6.73 3.02 -23.71
CA LYS A 140 7.32 1.71 -23.41
C LYS A 140 7.03 1.20 -22.00
N LYS A 141 6.42 2.01 -21.14
CA LYS A 141 6.11 1.63 -19.76
C LYS A 141 4.74 0.96 -19.71
N PRO A 142 4.62 -0.32 -19.30
CA PRO A 142 3.33 -0.96 -19.13
C PRO A 142 2.54 -0.34 -17.96
N ALA A 143 1.23 -0.58 -17.93
CA ALA A 143 0.41 -0.33 -16.75
C ALA A 143 0.98 -1.07 -15.52
N GLY A 144 0.82 -0.49 -14.33
CA GLY A 144 1.41 -1.00 -13.09
C GLY A 144 2.89 -0.69 -12.92
N THR A 145 3.54 0.00 -13.87
CA THR A 145 4.91 0.47 -13.66
C THR A 145 4.95 1.42 -12.46
N ILE A 146 5.76 1.07 -11.46
CA ILE A 146 6.05 1.94 -10.33
C ILE A 146 6.95 3.09 -10.81
N VAL A 147 6.45 4.32 -10.72
CA VAL A 147 7.18 5.54 -11.10
C VAL A 147 8.24 5.87 -10.05
N TYR A 148 7.85 5.83 -8.77
CA TYR A 148 8.75 5.94 -7.63
C TYR A 148 8.08 5.31 -6.39
N LYS A 149 8.90 5.03 -5.37
CA LYS A 149 8.47 4.62 -4.04
C LYS A 149 9.02 5.57 -2.98
N VAL A 150 8.29 5.71 -1.88
CA VAL A 150 8.73 6.41 -0.67
C VAL A 150 8.37 5.60 0.57
N GLY A 151 9.09 5.85 1.66
CA GLY A 151 9.05 5.00 2.86
C GLY A 151 10.21 3.99 2.91
N PRO A 152 10.23 3.08 3.89
CA PRO A 152 9.26 2.98 4.98
C PRO A 152 9.27 4.23 5.88
N ALA A 153 8.10 4.55 6.45
CA ALA A 153 7.87 5.64 7.38
C ALA A 153 6.78 5.26 8.39
N ASN A 154 6.75 5.87 9.57
CA ASN A 154 5.71 5.60 10.57
C ASN A 154 4.33 6.02 10.05
N ALA A 155 4.27 7.15 9.34
CA ALA A 155 3.06 7.62 8.66
C ALA A 155 3.40 8.32 7.33
N ILE A 156 2.55 8.11 6.34
CA ILE A 156 2.58 8.75 5.02
C ILE A 156 1.19 9.30 4.75
N THR A 157 1.10 10.59 4.46
CA THR A 157 -0.18 11.26 4.17
C THR A 157 -0.05 12.22 3.00
N VAL A 158 -1.12 12.31 2.20
CA VAL A 158 -1.22 13.30 1.13
C VAL A 158 -1.75 14.61 1.73
N ILE A 159 -1.02 15.70 1.52
CA ILE A 159 -1.36 17.03 2.03
C ILE A 159 -1.46 18.04 0.89
N MET A 160 -2.21 19.10 1.09
CA MET A 160 -2.18 20.28 0.22
C MET A 160 -1.16 21.28 0.75
N ARG A 161 -0.21 21.69 -0.10
CA ARG A 161 0.77 22.74 0.22
C ARG A 161 1.08 23.56 -1.02
N ASP A 162 1.00 24.88 -0.90
CA ASP A 162 1.21 25.83 -2.00
C ASP A 162 0.29 25.54 -3.21
N GLY A 163 -0.97 25.16 -2.93
CA GLY A 163 -1.96 24.81 -3.94
C GLY A 163 -1.69 23.50 -4.69
N LYS A 164 -0.70 22.70 -4.28
CA LYS A 164 -0.33 21.43 -4.91
C LYS A 164 -0.45 20.28 -3.91
N GLN A 165 -0.82 19.11 -4.40
CA GLN A 165 -0.75 17.88 -3.62
C GLN A 165 0.71 17.49 -3.39
N ARG A 166 1.05 17.22 -2.13
CA ARG A 166 2.36 16.76 -1.68
C ARG A 166 2.17 15.52 -0.81
N VAL A 167 3.25 14.79 -0.58
CA VAL A 167 3.26 13.67 0.34
C VAL A 167 4.14 14.04 1.52
N ALA A 168 3.57 14.01 2.72
CA ALA A 168 4.30 14.13 3.97
C ALA A 168 4.64 12.73 4.50
N LEU A 169 5.91 12.51 4.80
CA LEU A 169 6.43 11.31 5.43
C LEU A 169 6.91 11.66 6.82
N HIS A 170 6.35 11.00 7.83
CA HIS A 170 6.79 11.12 9.21
C HIS A 170 7.58 9.88 9.62
N LYS A 171 8.81 10.10 10.11
CA LYS A 171 9.67 9.07 10.69
C LYS A 171 9.99 9.45 12.14
N ALA A 172 9.79 8.53 13.06
CA ALA A 172 10.21 8.62 14.44
C ALA A 172 11.28 7.57 14.70
N VAL A 173 12.47 8.01 15.10
CA VAL A 173 13.63 7.15 15.34
C VAL A 173 14.17 7.42 16.73
N SER A 174 14.50 6.38 17.47
CA SER A 174 15.17 6.52 18.76
C SER A 174 16.55 7.18 18.59
N SER A 175 16.89 8.07 19.49
CA SER A 175 18.14 8.83 19.53
C SER A 175 18.78 8.72 20.91
N SER A 176 20.05 9.14 21.05
CA SER A 176 20.75 9.06 22.34
C SER A 176 20.10 9.90 23.44
N THR A 177 19.33 10.93 23.09
CA THR A 177 18.70 11.86 24.04
C THR A 177 17.20 11.64 24.21
N GLY A 178 16.57 10.82 23.36
CA GLY A 178 15.11 10.64 23.33
C GLY A 178 14.64 10.23 21.93
N THR A 179 13.64 10.90 21.37
CA THR A 179 13.08 10.56 20.05
C THR A 179 13.31 11.65 19.03
N ARG A 180 13.81 11.28 17.85
CA ARG A 180 13.96 12.17 16.71
C ARG A 180 12.79 11.98 15.73
N HIS A 181 12.06 13.05 15.46
CA HIS A 181 10.98 13.10 14.50
C HIS A 181 11.46 13.83 13.23
N ASP A 182 11.53 13.11 12.11
CA ASP A 182 11.80 13.67 10.80
C ASP A 182 10.50 13.76 10.01
N VAL A 183 10.19 14.95 9.49
CA VAL A 183 9.09 15.16 8.53
C VAL A 183 9.69 15.55 7.18
N GLU A 184 9.52 14.67 6.20
CA GLU A 184 9.94 14.91 4.82
C GLU A 184 8.70 15.21 3.96
N VAL A 185 8.78 16.24 3.12
CA VAL A 185 7.71 16.56 2.17
C VAL A 185 8.24 16.38 0.75
N VAL A 186 7.56 15.54 -0.04
CA VAL A 186 7.88 15.28 -1.44
C VAL A 186 6.74 15.68 -2.36
N ALA A 187 7.06 16.02 -3.60
CA ALA A 187 6.10 16.30 -4.66
C ALA A 187 5.45 14.99 -5.12
N ILE A 188 4.11 14.89 -5.07
CA ILE A 188 3.41 13.64 -5.37
C ILE A 188 3.64 13.19 -6.81
N GLU A 189 3.89 14.10 -7.74
CA GLU A 189 4.01 13.80 -9.17
C GLU A 189 5.38 13.22 -9.54
N THR A 190 6.40 13.48 -8.70
CA THR A 190 7.81 13.19 -9.04
C THR A 190 8.58 12.45 -7.94
N GLY A 191 8.07 12.42 -6.71
CA GLY A 191 8.76 11.86 -5.54
C GLY A 191 9.95 12.70 -5.07
N ARG A 192 10.17 13.89 -5.67
CA ARG A 192 11.29 14.77 -5.29
C ARG A 192 10.96 15.57 -4.05
N ARG A 193 11.94 15.76 -3.16
CA ARG A 193 11.85 16.63 -1.98
C ARG A 193 11.49 18.05 -2.36
N VAL A 194 10.58 18.66 -1.59
CA VAL A 194 10.10 20.05 -1.77
C VAL A 194 10.82 21.01 -0.81
N GLY A 195 11.73 20.51 0.02
CA GLY A 195 12.54 21.32 0.92
C GLY A 195 13.54 20.49 1.71
N VAL A 196 14.29 21.16 2.56
CA VAL A 196 15.20 20.52 3.51
C VAL A 196 14.40 20.03 4.71
N ALA A 197 14.42 18.73 4.96
CA ALA A 197 13.83 18.17 6.17
C ALA A 197 14.58 18.72 7.39
N ARG A 198 13.83 19.19 8.39
CA ARG A 198 14.39 19.64 9.65
C ARG A 198 13.98 18.66 10.73
N PRO A 199 14.93 17.95 11.35
CA PRO A 199 14.60 17.06 12.46
C PRO A 199 14.04 17.87 13.62
N PHE A 200 13.07 17.27 14.29
CA PHE A 200 12.54 17.74 15.56
C PHE A 200 12.90 16.71 16.62
N GLU A 201 13.80 17.07 17.54
CA GLU A 201 14.28 16.18 18.60
C GLU A 201 13.52 16.45 19.90
N LEU A 202 13.11 15.37 20.55
CA LEU A 202 12.54 15.35 21.89
C LEU A 202 13.51 14.64 22.83
N ASP A 203 13.61 15.13 24.05
CA ASP A 203 14.32 14.44 25.12
C ASP A 203 13.50 13.27 25.68
N SER A 204 14.05 12.57 26.67
CA SER A 204 13.38 11.45 27.35
C SER A 204 12.13 11.84 28.16
N ALA A 205 11.83 13.14 28.29
CA ALA A 205 10.63 13.67 28.92
C ALA A 205 9.65 14.27 27.90
N ASP A 206 9.84 13.96 26.61
CA ASP A 206 9.07 14.45 25.46
C ASP A 206 9.07 15.98 25.34
N LYS A 207 10.20 16.61 25.68
CA LYS A 207 10.40 18.06 25.58
C LYS A 207 11.42 18.44 24.52
N ASN A 208 11.20 19.59 23.90
CA ASN A 208 12.18 20.31 23.11
C ASN A 208 12.52 21.63 23.80
N ALA A 209 13.68 21.69 24.47
CA ALA A 209 14.09 22.87 25.24
C ALA A 209 14.31 24.12 24.37
N LYS A 210 14.67 23.97 23.09
CA LYS A 210 14.92 25.12 22.19
C LYS A 210 13.63 25.83 21.77
N LEU A 211 12.54 25.08 21.67
CA LEU A 211 11.23 25.62 21.29
C LEU A 211 10.29 25.82 22.49
N ASP A 212 10.74 25.49 23.70
CA ASP A 212 9.92 25.43 24.93
C ASP A 212 8.61 24.64 24.72
N LEU A 213 8.73 23.48 24.05
CA LEU A 213 7.60 22.63 23.69
C LEU A 213 7.63 21.33 24.48
N LYS A 214 6.49 20.90 25.01
CA LYS A 214 6.27 19.56 25.57
C LYS A 214 5.12 18.88 24.84
N ILE A 215 5.33 17.67 24.33
CA ILE A 215 4.24 16.87 23.76
C ILE A 215 3.53 16.16 24.91
N ASN A 216 2.28 16.55 25.17
CA ASN A 216 1.50 15.99 26.28
C ASN A 216 0.60 14.79 25.90
N HIS A 217 0.43 14.50 24.61
CA HIS A 217 -0.67 13.64 24.13
C HIS A 217 -0.24 12.46 23.25
N TRP A 218 1.05 12.12 23.19
CA TRP A 218 1.55 10.94 22.46
C TRP A 218 1.93 9.77 23.38
N SER A 219 1.93 9.96 24.70
CA SER A 219 2.32 8.93 25.67
C SER A 219 1.24 7.88 25.97
N ASP A 220 -0.03 8.15 25.63
CA ASP A 220 -1.16 7.41 26.20
C ASP A 220 -1.90 6.51 25.18
N GLY A 221 -1.24 6.11 24.09
CA GLY A 221 -1.72 5.00 23.26
C GLY A 221 -2.94 5.29 22.40
N MET A 222 -2.93 6.38 21.62
CA MET A 222 -3.81 6.43 20.43
C MET A 222 -3.29 5.43 19.39
N THR A 223 -3.97 4.28 19.32
CA THR A 223 -4.07 3.41 18.14
C THR A 223 -5.23 3.85 17.27
#